data_AF-A0A5N0TCU7-F1
#
_entry.id   AF-A0A5N0TCU7-F1
#
_cell.length_a   1.000
_cell.length_b   1.000
_cell.length_c   1.000
_cell.angle_alpha   90.00
_cell.angle_beta   90.00
_cell.angle_gamma   90.00
#
_symmetry.space_group_name_H-M   'P 1'
#
loop_
_entity.id
_entity.type
_entity.pdbx_description
1 polymer ?
#
loop_
_entity_poly.entity_id
_entity_poly.type
_entity_poly.pdbx_seq_one_letter_code
_entity_poly.pdbx_strand_id
1 'polypeptide(L)' 'MTDANTIDAIEKAALELKPDARAKLAQRLVESLAALPESELAELWLREAERRDQELDSGNTAALPGISVIADIRSRYDK' A
#
# COMPACT_ATOMS: atom_id res chain seq x y z
N MET A 1 -20.00 -6.48 6.95
CA MET A 1 -19.57 -7.86 6.67
C MET A 1 -19.35 -7.93 5.16
N THR A 2 -18.15 -7.59 4.72
CA THR A 2 -17.77 -7.69 3.30
C THR A 2 -17.19 -9.08 3.13
N ASP A 3 -17.89 -9.94 2.40
CA ASP A 3 -17.42 -11.31 2.19
C ASP A 3 -16.10 -11.26 1.40
N ALA A 4 -15.08 -12.03 1.83
CA ALA A 4 -13.78 -12.10 1.14
C ALA A 4 -13.92 -12.42 -0.36
N ASN A 5 -14.91 -13.26 -0.71
CA ASN A 5 -15.30 -13.59 -2.08
C ASN A 5 -15.73 -12.36 -2.92
N THR A 6 -16.19 -11.28 -2.27
CA THR A 6 -16.57 -10.02 -2.93
C THR A 6 -15.35 -9.16 -3.23
N ILE A 7 -14.35 -9.13 -2.34
CA ILE A 7 -13.13 -8.34 -2.55
C ILE A 7 -12.30 -8.92 -3.68
N ASP A 8 -12.09 -10.24 -3.70
CA ASP A 8 -11.33 -10.92 -4.75
C ASP A 8 -11.97 -10.70 -6.14
N ALA A 9 -13.31 -10.70 -6.21
CA ALA A 9 -14.03 -10.42 -7.44
C ALA A 9 -13.87 -8.96 -7.91
N ILE A 10 -13.91 -8.01 -6.98
CA ILE A 10 -13.69 -6.58 -7.28
C ILE A 10 -12.25 -6.34 -7.72
N GLU A 11 -11.27 -6.95 -7.05
CA GLU A 11 -9.87 -6.84 -7.41
C GLU A 11 -9.62 -7.37 -8.82
N LYS A 12 -10.14 -8.56 -9.12
CA LYS A 12 -10.03 -9.15 -10.46
C LYS A 12 -10.61 -8.23 -11.54
N ALA A 13 -11.81 -7.70 -11.32
CA ALA A 13 -12.44 -6.76 -12.25
C ALA A 13 -11.62 -5.46 -12.41
N ALA A 14 -11.03 -4.95 -11.32
CA ALA A 14 -10.16 -3.77 -11.37
C ALA A 14 -8.86 -4.04 -12.14
N LEU A 15 -8.29 -5.25 -12.03
CA LEU A 15 -7.08 -5.66 -12.75
C LEU A 15 -7.34 -5.83 -14.26
N GLU A 16 -8.56 -6.16 -14.67
CA GLU A 16 -8.99 -6.23 -16.08
C GLU A 16 -9.15 -4.86 -16.76
N LEU A 17 -9.19 -3.76 -15.99
CA LEU A 17 -9.24 -2.41 -16.53
C LEU A 17 -7.97 -2.04 -17.31
N LYS A 18 -8.12 -1.19 -18.34
CA LYS A 18 -6.98 -0.53 -19.01
C LYS A 18 -6.15 0.27 -17.99
N PRO A 19 -4.83 0.41 -18.19
CA PRO A 19 -3.93 1.07 -17.24
C PRO A 19 -4.44 2.42 -16.71
N ASP A 20 -4.90 3.32 -17.58
CA ASP A 20 -5.39 4.65 -17.17
C ASP A 20 -6.64 4.58 -16.30
N ALA A 21 -7.58 3.69 -16.63
CA ALA A 21 -8.79 3.50 -15.85
C ALA A 21 -8.48 2.88 -14.47
N ARG A 22 -7.54 1.93 -14.44
CA ARG A 22 -7.05 1.33 -13.19
C ARG A 22 -6.35 2.35 -12.31
N ALA A 23 -5.49 3.20 -12.88
CA ALA A 23 -4.83 4.29 -12.14
C ALA A 23 -5.85 5.27 -11.56
N LYS A 24 -6.87 5.65 -12.34
CA LYS A 24 -7.95 6.52 -11.88
C LYS A 24 -8.78 5.91 -10.76
N LEU A 25 -9.07 4.60 -10.83
CA LEU A 25 -9.76 3.89 -9.76
C LEU A 25 -8.90 3.84 -8.50
N ALA A 26 -7.61 3.51 -8.62
CA ALA A 26 -6.68 3.51 -7.50
C ALA A 26 -6.61 4.88 -6.81
N GLN A 27 -6.52 5.97 -7.58
CA GLN A 27 -6.54 7.33 -7.02
C GLN A 27 -7.81 7.58 -6.19
N ARG A 28 -9.00 7.25 -6.72
CA ARG A 28 -10.27 7.45 -6.01
C ARG A 28 -10.35 6.65 -4.71
N LEU A 29 -9.84 5.42 -4.72
CA LEU A 29 -9.80 4.58 -3.53
C LEU A 29 -8.88 5.20 -2.47
N VAL A 30 -7.69 5.67 -2.86
CA VAL A 30 -6.76 6.37 -1.95
C VAL A 30 -7.40 7.65 -1.39
N GLU A 31 -8.05 8.47 -2.23
CA GLU A 31 -8.77 9.67 -1.78
C GLU A 31 -9.89 9.33 -0.78
N SER A 32 -10.60 8.22 -0.99
CA SER A 32 -11.65 7.79 -0.05
C SER A 32 -11.11 7.40 1.31
N LEU A 33 -9.92 6.76 1.37
CA LEU A 33 -9.25 6.42 2.62
C LEU A 33 -8.73 7.67 3.35
N ALA A 34 -8.22 8.65 2.60
CA ALA A 34 -7.76 9.92 3.15
C ALA A 34 -8.89 10.80 3.70
N ALA A 35 -10.15 10.52 3.33
CA ALA A 35 -11.33 11.23 3.82
C ALA A 35 -11.92 10.62 5.11
N LEU A 36 -11.34 9.53 5.64
CA LEU A 36 -11.77 8.92 6.89
C LEU A 36 -11.48 9.84 8.09
N PRO A 37 -12.23 9.72 9.20
CA PRO A 37 -11.91 10.41 10.44
C PRO A 37 -10.49 10.04 10.93
N GLU A 38 -9.76 11.00 11.49
CA GLU A 38 -8.39 10.82 11.98
C GLU A 38 -8.23 9.61 12.92
N SER A 39 -9.21 9.38 13.80
CA SER A 39 -9.21 8.23 14.71
C SER A 39 -9.26 6.89 13.98
N GLU A 40 -10.05 6.79 12.91
CA GLU A 40 -10.14 5.58 12.10
C GLU A 40 -8.88 5.38 11.25
N LEU A 41 -8.34 6.48 10.70
CA LEU A 41 -7.10 6.45 9.94
C LEU A 41 -5.91 6.00 10.80
N ALA A 42 -5.80 6.51 12.04
CA ALA A 42 -4.76 6.13 12.99
C ALA A 42 -4.81 4.63 13.34
N GLU A 43 -6.00 4.08 13.56
CA GLU A 43 -6.17 2.64 13.81
C GLU A 43 -5.76 1.79 12.60
N LEU A 44 -6.12 2.20 11.38
CA LEU A 44 -5.74 1.50 10.16
C LEU A 44 -4.21 1.50 9.96
N TRP A 45 -3.56 2.64 10.18
CA TRP A 45 -2.10 2.76 10.10
C TRP A 45 -1.38 1.93 11.15
N LEU A 46 -1.90 1.88 12.39
CA LEU A 46 -1.33 1.06 13.44
C LEU A 46 -1.35 -0.42 13.05
N ARG A 47 -2.50 -0.92 12.57
CA ARG A 47 -2.62 -2.31 12.11
C ARG A 47 -1.68 -2.63 10.95
N GLU A 48 -1.54 -1.73 9.98
CA GLU A 48 -0.62 -1.93 8.86
C GLU A 48 0.84 -1.90 9.31
N ALA A 49 1.20 -1.04 10.26
CA ALA A 49 2.54 -0.98 10.83
C ALA A 49 2.88 -2.29 11.55
N GLU A 50 1.98 -2.79 12.41
CA GLU A 50 2.15 -4.08 13.10
C GLU A 50 2.27 -5.26 12.13
N ARG A 51 1.43 -5.27 11.08
CA ARG A 51 1.49 -6.30 10.03
C ARG A 51 2.84 -6.31 9.32
N ARG A 52 3.35 -5.14 8.93
CA ARG A 52 4.65 -5.01 8.24
C ARG A 52 5.83 -5.37 9.13
N ASP A 53 5.77 -5.00 10.41
CA ASP A 53 6.78 -5.38 11.40
C ASP A 53 6.89 -6.91 11.50
N GLN A 54 5.74 -7.59 11.61
CA GLN A 54 5.68 -9.05 11.61
C GLN A 54 6.18 -9.69 10.31
N GLU A 55 5.89 -9.11 9.14
CA GLU A 55 6.39 -9.61 7.85
C GLU A 55 7.91 -9.52 7.73
N LEU A 56 8.52 -8.48 8.34
CA LEU A 56 9.96 -8.32 8.40
C LEU A 56 10.58 -9.35 9.36
N ASP A 57 10.02 -9.47 10.57
CA ASP A 57 10.49 -10.44 11.56
C ASP A 57 10.37 -11.89 11.09
N SER A 58 9.30 -12.22 10.37
CA SER A 58 9.08 -13.57 9.84
C SER A 58 9.91 -13.88 8.58
N GLY A 59 10.57 -12.88 7.99
CA GLY A 59 11.29 -13.02 6.73
C GLY A 59 10.40 -13.23 5.50
N ASN A 60 9.09 -12.95 5.60
CA ASN A 60 8.16 -13.02 4.47
C ASN A 60 8.42 -11.90 3.45
N THR A 61 9.06 -10.81 3.90
CA THR A 61 9.46 -9.69 3.06
C THR A 61 10.96 -9.44 3.18
N ALA A 62 11.62 -9.14 2.06
CA ALA A 62 13.04 -8.80 2.04
C ALA A 62 13.25 -7.31 2.38
N ALA A 63 13.94 -7.05 3.49
CA ALA A 63 14.39 -5.70 3.83
C ALA A 63 15.55 -5.24 2.93
N LEU A 64 15.57 -3.94 2.61
CA LEU A 64 16.73 -3.32 1.97
C LEU A 64 17.66 -2.72 3.04
N PRO A 65 18.99 -2.90 2.93
CA PRO A 65 19.91 -2.23 3.81
C PRO A 65 19.76 -0.71 3.71
N GLY A 66 19.53 -0.03 4.83
CA GLY A 66 19.26 1.41 4.85
C GLY A 66 20.37 2.25 4.20
N ILE A 67 21.64 1.85 4.37
CA ILE A 67 22.79 2.51 3.73
C ILE A 67 22.67 2.50 2.20
N SER A 68 22.25 1.37 1.63
CA SER A 68 22.08 1.23 0.18
C SER A 68 20.97 2.12 -0.34
N VAL A 69 19.84 2.21 0.39
CA VAL A 69 18.71 3.09 0.03
C VAL A 69 19.14 4.55 -0.01
N ILE A 70 19.89 5.03 0.98
CA ILE A 70 20.39 6.41 1.02
C ILE A 70 21.38 6.69 -0.11
N ALA A 71 22.28 5.75 -0.41
CA ALA A 71 23.22 5.88 -1.51
C ALA A 71 22.50 6.00 -2.87
N ASP A 72 21.47 5.18 -3.09
CA ASP A 72 20.65 5.19 -4.30
C ASP A 72 19.90 6.51 -4.49
N ILE A 73 19.32 7.06 -3.41
CA ILE A 73 18.61 8.36 -3.45
C ILE A 73 19.57 9.48 -3.88
N ARG A 74 20.75 9.56 -3.25
CA ARG A 74 21.76 10.57 -3.57
C ARG A 74 22.21 10.48 -5.02
N SER A 75 22.51 9.27 -5.50
CA SER A 75 22.92 9.03 -6.90
C SER A 75 21.88 9.52 -7.93
N ARG A 76 20.58 9.39 -7.61
CA ARG A 76 19.49 9.77 -8.53
C ARG A 76 19.19 11.26 -8.55
N TYR A 77 19.34 11.96 -7.43
CA TYR A 77 18.79 13.31 -7.24
C TYR A 77 19.81 14.39 -6.85
N ASP A 78 21.02 14.04 -6.40
CA ASP A 78 22.08 15.04 -6.19
C ASP A 78 22.72 15.38 -7.55
N LYS A 79 22.17 16.40 -8.21
CA LYS A 79 22.79 17.12 -9.34
C LYS A 79 22.97 18.58 -9.00
#